data_AF-A0A1D8IPG1-F1
#
_entry.id   AF-A0A1D8IPG1-F1
#
_cell.length_a   1.000
_cell.length_b   1.000
_cell.length_c   1.000
_cell.angle_alpha   90.00
_cell.angle_beta   90.00
_cell.angle_gamma   90.00
#
_symmetry.space_group_name_H-M   'P 1'
#
loop_
_entity.id
_entity.type
_entity.pdbx_description
1 polymer ?
#
loop_
_entity_poly.entity_id
_entity_poly.type
_entity_poly.pdbx_seq_one_letter_code
_entity_poly.pdbx_strand_id
1 'polypeptide(L)'
;MVRGQYAGYRKEPGVARESDVEALCALRLFIASWRWQGRAVVPVSGKYLAASMANVMVELKPRPQKLFDDSVPMAGLANYLHLRLSPNLVVAPAARVERAGIESVGDLHEFYLRILVA
;
A
#
# COMPACT_ATOMS: atom_id res chain seq x y z
N MET A 1 6.95 -10.61 -12.58
CA MET A 1 7.85 -10.25 -11.47
C MET A 1 8.69 -9.07 -11.91
N VAL A 2 8.92 -8.10 -11.03
CA VAL A 2 9.86 -7.01 -11.25
C VAL A 2 11.02 -7.17 -10.27
N ARG A 3 12.24 -7.02 -10.76
CA ARG A 3 13.48 -7.13 -9.99
C ARG A 3 14.34 -5.91 -10.25
N GLY A 4 15.09 -5.49 -9.25
CA GLY A 4 15.94 -4.31 -9.36
C GLY A 4 17.19 -4.42 -8.50
N GLN A 5 18.18 -3.63 -8.87
CA GLN A 5 19.44 -3.47 -8.15
C GLN A 5 19.72 -1.97 -8.09
N TYR A 6 20.05 -1.43 -6.90
CA TYR A 6 20.28 0.01 -6.77
C TYR A 6 21.61 0.43 -7.40
N ALA A 7 21.69 1.69 -7.82
CA ALA A 7 22.91 2.25 -8.38
C ALA A 7 24.06 2.18 -7.36
N GLY A 8 25.14 1.49 -7.73
CA GLY A 8 26.31 1.31 -6.87
C GLY A 8 26.37 -0.02 -6.10
N TYR A 9 25.34 -0.88 -6.15
CA TYR A 9 25.34 -2.18 -5.47
C TYR A 9 26.58 -3.04 -5.78
N ARG A 10 27.01 -3.11 -7.04
CA ARG A 10 28.22 -3.84 -7.47
C ARG A 10 29.54 -3.25 -6.97
N LYS A 11 29.52 -2.06 -6.36
CA LYS A 11 30.68 -1.41 -5.74
C LYS A 11 30.78 -1.70 -4.24
N GLU A 12 29.75 -2.31 -3.65
CA GLU A 12 29.75 -2.66 -2.23
C GLU A 12 30.84 -3.70 -1.91
N PRO A 13 31.51 -3.61 -0.74
CA PRO A 13 32.47 -4.62 -0.31
C PRO A 13 31.84 -6.02 -0.28
N GLY A 14 32.49 -6.98 -0.94
CA GLY A 14 32.03 -8.38 -0.99
C GLY A 14 30.98 -8.68 -2.07
N VAL A 15 30.53 -7.71 -2.86
CA VAL A 15 29.65 -7.95 -4.01
C VAL A 15 30.46 -8.22 -5.27
N ALA A 16 30.09 -9.27 -6.02
CA ALA A 16 30.73 -9.58 -7.31
C ALA A 16 30.48 -8.47 -8.34
N ARG A 17 31.51 -8.14 -9.15
CA ARG A 17 31.43 -7.06 -10.17
C ARG A 17 30.32 -7.29 -11.19
N GLU A 18 30.03 -8.54 -11.52
CA GLU A 18 28.96 -8.95 -12.42
C GLU A 18 27.73 -9.51 -11.69
N SER A 19 27.54 -9.17 -10.41
CA SER A 19 26.41 -9.66 -9.63
C SER A 19 25.06 -9.31 -10.27
N ASP A 20 24.24 -10.33 -10.47
CA ASP A 20 22.83 -10.24 -10.88
C ASP A 20 21.87 -10.39 -9.69
N VAL A 21 22.39 -10.33 -8.46
CA VAL A 21 21.57 -10.43 -7.25
C VAL A 21 20.69 -9.20 -7.10
N GLU A 22 19.43 -9.44 -6.82
CA GLU A 22 18.42 -8.41 -6.64
C GLU A 22 18.56 -7.72 -5.28
N ALA A 23 18.47 -6.39 -5.29
CA ALA A 23 18.30 -5.58 -4.09
C ALA A 23 16.86 -5.05 -3.93
N LEU A 24 15.98 -5.31 -4.90
CA LEU A 24 14.55 -5.01 -4.90
C LEU A 24 13.78 -6.11 -5.63
N CYS A 25 12.62 -6.47 -5.10
CA CYS A 25 11.68 -7.38 -5.75
C CYS A 25 10.22 -6.94 -5.53
N ALA A 26 9.42 -7.02 -6.59
CA ALA A 26 7.97 -6.88 -6.54
C ALA A 26 7.30 -8.05 -7.27
N LEU A 27 6.37 -8.70 -6.59
CA LEU A 27 5.66 -9.88 -7.08
C LEU A 27 4.18 -9.60 -7.18
N ARG A 28 3.50 -10.22 -8.14
CA ARG A 28 2.03 -10.29 -8.16
C ARG A 28 1.66 -11.73 -7.89
N LEU A 29 1.17 -12.00 -6.69
CA LEU A 29 0.84 -13.34 -6.22
C LEU A 29 -0.67 -13.50 -6.18
N PHE A 30 -1.15 -14.71 -6.49
CA PHE A 30 -2.54 -15.11 -6.30
C PHE A 30 -2.58 -16.24 -5.29
N ILE A 31 -3.45 -16.12 -4.29
CA ILE A 31 -3.65 -17.16 -3.29
C ILE A 31 -4.77 -18.05 -3.80
N ALA A 32 -4.46 -19.34 -4.02
CA ALA A 32 -5.41 -20.34 -4.50
C ALA A 32 -6.36 -20.80 -3.38
N SER A 33 -7.22 -19.90 -2.92
CA SER A 33 -8.30 -20.21 -1.99
C SER A 33 -9.55 -19.40 -2.29
N TRP A 34 -10.70 -19.93 -1.88
CA TRP A 34 -12.02 -19.32 -2.14
C TRP A 34 -12.09 -17.85 -1.67
N ARG A 35 -11.44 -17.53 -0.55
CA ARG A 35 -11.44 -16.19 0.06
C ARG A 35 -10.67 -15.16 -0.77
N TRP A 36 -9.65 -15.60 -1.50
CA TRP A 36 -8.72 -14.75 -2.27
C TRP A 36 -8.87 -14.91 -3.79
N GLN A 37 -9.91 -15.60 -4.24
CA GLN A 37 -10.13 -15.84 -5.66
C GLN A 37 -10.18 -14.53 -6.46
N GLY A 38 -9.33 -14.45 -7.49
CA GLY A 38 -9.20 -13.27 -8.35
C GLY A 38 -8.57 -12.03 -7.68
N ARG A 39 -8.07 -12.14 -6.44
CA ARG A 39 -7.41 -11.04 -5.71
C ARG A 39 -5.91 -11.26 -5.67
N ALA A 40 -5.16 -10.29 -6.17
CA ALA A 40 -3.72 -10.33 -6.13
C ALA A 40 -3.19 -9.73 -4.82
N VAL A 41 -2.14 -10.34 -4.27
CA VAL A 41 -1.30 -9.75 -3.23
C VAL A 41 0.00 -9.31 -3.88
N VAL A 42 0.43 -8.08 -3.61
CA VAL A 42 1.62 -7.48 -4.24
C VAL A 42 2.66 -7.15 -3.17
N PRO A 43 3.48 -8.11 -2.72
CA PRO A 43 4.59 -7.81 -1.85
C PRO A 43 5.68 -7.06 -2.63
N VAL A 44 6.21 -6.01 -2.01
CA VAL A 44 7.36 -5.25 -2.48
C VAL A 44 8.37 -5.17 -1.35
N SER A 45 9.63 -5.47 -1.64
CA SER A 45 10.73 -5.34 -0.69
C SER A 45 11.98 -4.89 -1.40
N GLY A 46 12.80 -4.08 -0.74
CA GLY A 46 14.09 -3.66 -1.29
C GLY A 46 14.95 -2.87 -0.31
N LYS A 47 16.20 -2.63 -0.73
CA LYS A 47 17.20 -1.79 -0.04
C LYS A 47 17.36 -0.46 -0.76
N TYR A 48 17.90 0.55 -0.05
CA TYR A 48 18.07 1.91 -0.57
C TYR A 48 16.78 2.52 -1.12
N LEU A 49 15.66 2.23 -0.46
CA LEU A 49 14.36 2.85 -0.71
C LEU A 49 14.26 4.20 0.01
N ALA A 50 13.27 5.01 -0.37
CA ALA A 50 13.07 6.35 0.19
C ALA A 50 12.85 6.36 1.73
N ALA A 51 12.36 5.26 2.30
CA ALA A 51 12.17 5.11 3.74
C ALA A 51 12.33 3.64 4.17
N SER A 52 12.78 3.43 5.41
CA SER A 52 12.70 2.13 6.08
C SER A 52 11.32 1.98 6.69
N MET A 53 10.47 1.16 6.08
CA MET A 53 9.08 0.98 6.50
C MET A 53 8.61 -0.43 6.18
N ALA A 54 7.86 -1.03 7.11
CA ALA A 54 7.05 -2.21 6.85
C ALA A 54 5.58 -1.81 6.98
N ASN A 55 4.83 -1.87 5.89
CA ASN A 55 3.40 -1.61 5.91
C ASN A 55 2.61 -2.59 5.04
N VAL A 56 1.31 -2.65 5.30
CA VAL A 56 0.32 -3.40 4.54
C VAL A 56 -0.78 -2.42 4.16
N MET A 57 -1.13 -2.40 2.87
CA MET A 57 -2.27 -1.65 2.36
C MET A 57 -3.30 -2.64 1.84
N VAL A 58 -4.52 -2.57 2.37
CA VAL A 58 -5.66 -3.38 1.91
C VAL A 58 -6.68 -2.44 1.28
N GLU A 59 -6.73 -2.39 -0.04
CA GLU A 59 -7.79 -1.68 -0.76
C GLU A 59 -9.09 -2.49 -0.73
N LEU A 60 -10.17 -1.85 -0.31
CA LEU A 60 -11.50 -2.43 -0.27
C LEU A 60 -12.19 -2.25 -1.62
N LYS A 61 -13.19 -3.10 -1.89
CA LYS A 61 -14.03 -2.90 -3.08
C LYS A 61 -14.77 -1.56 -2.95
N PRO A 62 -14.95 -0.82 -4.07
CA PRO A 62 -15.86 0.32 -4.10
C PRO A 62 -17.24 -0.07 -3.57
N ARG A 63 -17.89 0.83 -2.83
CA ARG A 63 -19.24 0.57 -2.33
C ARG A 63 -20.23 0.56 -3.50
N PRO A 64 -21.19 -0.38 -3.53
CA PRO A 64 -22.24 -0.37 -4.57
C PRO A 64 -23.15 0.85 -4.47
N GLN A 65 -23.36 1.37 -3.26
CA GLN A 65 -24.22 2.52 -3.00
C GLN A 65 -23.47 3.83 -3.25
N LYS A 66 -24.09 4.70 -4.04
CA LYS A 66 -23.65 6.07 -4.21
C LYS A 66 -24.11 6.92 -3.04
N LEU A 67 -23.19 7.29 -2.15
CA LEU A 67 -23.49 8.16 -1.00
C LEU A 67 -23.41 9.65 -1.34
N PHE A 68 -22.59 9.97 -2.35
CA PHE A 68 -22.24 11.30 -2.84
C PHE A 68 -22.21 11.24 -4.37
N ASP A 69 -22.30 12.38 -5.04
CA ASP A 69 -22.29 12.45 -6.51
C ASP A 69 -21.00 11.85 -7.11
N ASP A 70 -19.89 11.93 -6.37
CA ASP A 70 -18.56 11.42 -6.72
C ASP A 70 -18.14 10.19 -5.89
N SER A 71 -19.10 9.49 -5.29
CA SER A 71 -18.89 8.36 -4.37
C SER A 71 -18.12 7.17 -4.95
N VAL A 72 -18.15 6.99 -6.27
CA VAL A 72 -17.28 6.06 -6.98
C VAL A 72 -16.12 6.87 -7.55
N PRO A 73 -14.89 6.70 -7.08
CA PRO A 73 -13.76 7.46 -7.59
C PRO A 73 -13.61 7.19 -9.10
N MET A 74 -13.68 8.24 -9.92
CA MET A 74 -13.26 8.14 -11.33
C MET A 74 -11.74 7.90 -11.44
N ALA A 75 -10.99 8.38 -10.45
CA ALA A 75 -9.57 8.17 -10.26
C ALA A 75 -9.25 8.16 -8.75
N GLY A 76 -8.25 7.38 -8.34
CA GLY A 76 -7.82 7.27 -6.94
C GLY A 76 -8.21 5.96 -6.25
N LEU A 77 -7.81 5.84 -4.99
CA LEU A 77 -8.07 4.64 -4.18
C LEU A 77 -9.51 4.62 -3.68
N ALA A 78 -10.10 3.42 -3.63
CA ALA A 78 -11.29 3.19 -2.82
C ALA A 78 -10.95 3.31 -1.30
N ASN A 79 -11.92 3.05 -0.43
CA ASN A 79 -11.64 2.89 1.00
C ASN A 79 -10.52 1.86 1.18
N TYR A 80 -9.60 2.09 2.10
CA TYR A 80 -8.49 1.18 2.35
C TYR A 80 -8.21 1.04 3.85
N LEU A 81 -7.48 0.00 4.22
CA LEU A 81 -6.89 -0.16 5.54
C LEU A 81 -5.38 -0.11 5.40
N HIS A 82 -4.76 0.88 6.05
CA HIS A 82 -3.33 1.03 6.12
C HIS A 82 -2.84 0.55 7.50
N LEU A 83 -1.96 -0.44 7.48
CA LEU A 83 -1.29 -0.96 8.66
C LEU A 83 0.20 -0.67 8.52
N ARG A 84 0.75 0.20 9.37
CA ARG A 84 2.21 0.38 9.46
C ARG A 84 2.70 -0.43 10.64
N LEU A 85 3.65 -1.33 10.40
CA LEU A 85 4.24 -2.21 11.41
C LEU A 85 5.54 -1.61 11.97
N SER A 86 6.31 -0.93 11.13
CA SER A 86 7.54 -0.24 11.53
C SER A 86 7.71 1.06 10.73
N PRO A 87 8.36 2.10 11.29
CA PRO A 87 8.98 2.13 12.62
C PRO A 87 7.97 2.29 13.77
N ASN A 88 6.77 2.81 13.50
CA ASN A 88 5.72 2.99 14.48
C ASN A 88 4.49 2.18 14.05
N LEU A 89 3.87 1.51 15.02
CA LEU A 89 2.61 0.80 14.80
C LEU A 89 1.49 1.82 14.54
N VAL A 90 0.89 1.74 13.36
CA VAL A 90 -0.28 2.55 12.96
C VAL A 90 -1.34 1.62 12.41
N VAL A 91 -2.58 1.84 12.85
CA VAL A 91 -3.78 1.28 12.23
C VAL A 91 -4.60 2.47 11.73
N ALA A 92 -4.81 2.55 10.42
CA ALA A 92 -5.47 3.68 9.82
C ALA A 92 -6.47 3.20 8.75
N PRO A 93 -7.77 3.05 9.09
CA PRO A 93 -8.80 2.94 8.08
C PRO A 93 -8.93 4.28 7.35
N ALA A 94 -9.06 4.23 6.03
CA ALA A 94 -9.41 5.36 5.21
C ALA A 94 -10.80 5.16 4.60
N ALA A 95 -11.63 6.19 4.72
CA ALA A 95 -12.97 6.20 4.19
C ALA A 95 -13.28 7.55 3.54
N ARG A 96 -14.09 7.51 2.49
CA ARG A 96 -14.66 8.73 1.92
C ARG A 96 -15.66 9.36 2.89
N VAL A 97 -15.48 10.65 3.15
CA VAL A 97 -16.30 11.48 4.05
C VAL A 97 -16.89 12.62 3.24
N GLU A 98 -18.16 12.96 3.47
CA GLU A 98 -18.79 14.12 2.83
C GLU A 98 -18.05 15.40 3.21
N ARG A 99 -17.78 16.24 2.20
CA ARG A 99 -17.29 17.58 2.44
C ARG A 99 -18.46 18.45 2.90
N ALA A 100 -18.25 19.23 3.94
CA ALA A 100 -19.25 20.21 4.36
C ALA A 100 -19.47 21.24 3.23
N GLY A 101 -20.70 21.38 2.76
CA GLY A 101 -21.03 22.29 1.66
C GLY A 101 -22.41 21.99 1.07
N ILE A 102 -22.75 22.74 0.03
CA ILE A 102 -23.98 22.53 -0.76
C ILE A 102 -23.80 21.43 -1.82
N GLU A 103 -22.56 21.11 -2.17
CA GLU A 103 -22.22 20.06 -3.12
C GLU A 103 -22.10 18.73 -2.36
N SER A 104 -22.77 17.67 -2.84
CA SER A 104 -22.65 16.34 -2.25
C SER A 104 -21.42 15.63 -2.85
N VAL A 105 -20.24 16.10 -2.45
CA VAL A 105 -18.94 15.54 -2.84
C VAL A 105 -18.15 15.12 -1.61
N GLY A 106 -17.39 14.03 -1.72
CA GLY A 106 -16.61 13.50 -0.60
C GLY A 106 -15.10 13.52 -0.82
N ASP A 107 -14.33 13.51 0.27
CA ASP A 107 -12.87 13.36 0.27
C ASP A 107 -12.46 12.06 0.97
N LEU A 108 -11.40 11.41 0.49
CA LEU A 108 -10.83 10.25 1.17
C LEU A 108 -10.06 10.73 2.40
N HIS A 109 -10.54 10.35 3.59
CA HIS A 109 -9.91 10.72 4.85
C HIS A 109 -9.34 9.48 5.55
N GLU A 110 -8.11 9.58 6.02
CA GLU A 110 -7.41 8.52 6.74
C GLU A 110 -7.45 8.79 8.26
N PHE A 111 -8.02 7.87 9.03
CA PHE A 111 -8.24 8.03 10.46
C PHE A 111 -7.14 7.32 11.24
N TYR A 112 -6.21 8.09 11.81
CA TYR A 112 -5.07 7.52 12.54
C TYR A 112 -5.46 7.08 13.94
N LEU A 113 -5.49 5.76 14.18
CA LEU A 113 -5.59 5.20 15.52
C LEU A 113 -4.19 5.15 16.13
N ARG A 114 -3.94 6.02 17.11
CA ARG A 114 -2.71 6.01 17.89
C ARG A 114 -2.84 4.97 18.99
N ILE A 115 -2.21 3.81 18.80
CA ILE A 115 -2.12 2.79 19.85
C ILE A 115 -1.03 3.27 20.81
N LEU A 116 -1.44 3.75 21.99
CA LEU A 116 -0.52 4.01 23.09
C LEU A 116 -0.07 2.65 23.63
N VAL A 117 1.21 2.33 23.43
CA VAL A 117 1.84 1.21 24.14
C VAL A 117 2.07 1.70 25.57
N ALA A 118 1.39 1.10 26.54
CA ALA A 118 1.57 1.36 27.97
C ALA A 118 2.92 0.82 28.45
#